data_AF-A0A7J6V8G7-F1
#
_entry.id   AF-A0A7J6V8G7-F1
#
_cell.length_a   1.000
_cell.length_b   1.000
_cell.length_c   1.000
_cell.angle_alpha   90.00
_cell.angle_beta   90.00
_cell.angle_gamma   90.00
#
_symmetry.space_group_name_H-M   'P 1'
#
loop_
_entity.id
_entity.type
_entity.pdbx_description
1 polymer ?
#
loop_
_entity_poly.entity_id
_entity_poly.type
_entity_poly.pdbx_seq_one_letter_code
_entity_poly.pdbx_strand_id
1 'polypeptide(L)'
;MRETEIKIQEQLRSCLEYYAMLVSDTYHANESLENRDFVTMLVNGQAITARASRCEDVFKSSSNPSYLTDRNLKMAILGQMIATLSTKIE
;
A
#
# COMPACT_ATOMS: atom_id res chain seq x y z
N MET A 1 18.32 7.17 23.15
CA MET A 1 17.72 8.19 22.27
C MET A 1 18.19 8.01 20.82
N ARG A 2 19.50 8.08 20.52
CA ARG A 2 20.04 7.91 19.15
C ARG A 2 19.67 6.60 18.44
N GLU A 3 19.72 5.45 19.13
CA GLU A 3 19.35 4.16 18.51
C GLU A 3 17.86 4.06 18.16
N THR A 4 16.99 4.68 18.95
CA THR A 4 15.55 4.75 18.69
C THR A 4 15.26 5.61 17.47
N GLU A 5 15.95 6.74 17.34
CA GLU A 5 15.82 7.63 16.17
C GLU A 5 16.26 6.95 14.87
N ILE A 6 17.37 6.20 14.91
CA ILE A 6 17.85 5.43 13.75
C ILE A 6 16.80 4.39 13.34
N LYS A 7 16.25 3.62 14.29
CA LYS A 7 15.21 2.62 13.99
C LYS A 7 13.96 3.26 13.37
N ILE A 8 13.51 4.40 13.88
CA ILE A 8 12.36 5.12 13.31
C ILE A 8 12.66 5.60 11.89
N GLN A 9 13.87 6.11 11.62
CA GLN A 9 14.27 6.55 10.29
C GLN A 9 14.31 5.40 9.29
N GLU A 10 14.80 4.22 9.70
CA GLU A 10 14.81 3.01 8.88
C GLU A 10 13.39 2.54 8.57
N GLN A 11 12.51 2.52 9.58
CA GLN A 11 11.10 2.17 9.41
C GLN A 11 10.38 3.12 8.44
N LEU A 12 10.60 4.43 8.58
CA LEU A 12 10.06 5.43 7.67
C LEU A 12 10.58 5.25 6.25
N ARG A 13 11.87 4.93 6.07
CA ARG A 13 12.45 4.65 4.76
C ARG A 13 11.76 3.46 4.09
N SER A 14 11.60 2.35 4.79
CA SER A 14 10.89 1.18 4.25
C SER A 14 9.44 1.50 3.87
N CYS A 15 8.74 2.30 4.67
CA CYS A 15 7.38 2.74 4.34
C CYS A 15 7.33 3.65 3.11
N LEU A 16 8.29 4.56 2.95
CA LEU A 16 8.38 5.42 1.76
C LEU A 16 8.58 4.60 0.49
N GLU A 17 9.41 3.54 0.55
CA GLU A 17 9.58 2.60 -0.56
C GLU A 17 8.26 1.89 -0.92
N TYR A 18 7.52 1.41 0.09
CA TYR A 18 6.21 0.81 -0.12
C TYR A 18 5.21 1.79 -0.74
N TYR A 19 5.20 3.05 -0.31
CA TYR A 19 4.32 4.07 -0.88
C TYR A 19 4.69 4.46 -2.31
N ALA A 20 5.98 4.56 -2.65
CA ALA A 20 6.41 4.82 -4.02
C ALA A 20 5.91 3.72 -4.97
N MET A 21 6.06 2.45 -4.56
CA MET A 21 5.54 1.33 -5.33
C MET A 21 4.00 1.30 -5.38
N LEU A 22 3.32 1.68 -4.29
CA LEU A 22 1.85 1.77 -4.24
C LEU A 22 1.31 2.82 -5.24
N VAL A 23 1.98 3.97 -5.35
CA VAL A 23 1.61 5.01 -6.32
C VAL A 23 1.77 4.49 -7.76
N SER A 24 2.86 3.76 -8.02
CA SER A 24 3.08 3.09 -9.31
C SER A 24 1.97 2.07 -9.63
N ASP A 25 1.63 1.19 -8.69
CA ASP A 25 0.56 0.21 -8.87
C ASP A 25 -0.81 0.90 -9.09
N THR A 26 -1.05 2.03 -8.42
CA THR A 26 -2.28 2.83 -8.61
C THR A 26 -2.36 3.39 -10.02
N TYR A 27 -1.25 3.90 -10.56
CA TYR A 27 -1.17 4.36 -11.95
C TYR A 27 -1.48 3.22 -12.93
N HIS A 28 -0.84 2.06 -12.77
CA HIS A 28 -1.07 0.90 -13.64
C HIS A 28 -2.49 0.33 -13.52
N ALA A 29 -3.10 0.37 -12.33
CA ALA A 29 -4.51 -0.02 -12.16
C ALA A 29 -5.45 0.88 -12.99
N ASN A 30 -5.17 2.19 -13.04
CA ASN A 30 -5.94 3.13 -13.85
C ASN A 30 -5.75 2.88 -15.35
N GLU A 31 -4.51 2.69 -15.81
CA GLU A 31 -4.23 2.35 -17.22
C GLU A 31 -4.90 1.01 -17.61
N SER A 32 -4.90 0.02 -16.71
CA SER A 32 -5.57 -1.26 -16.92
C SER A 32 -7.08 -1.10 -17.10
N LEU A 33 -7.70 -0.19 -16.32
CA LEU A 33 -9.13 0.13 -16.47
C LEU A 33 -9.43 0.76 -17.85
N GLU A 34 -8.61 1.71 -18.29
CA GLU A 34 -8.75 2.35 -19.62
C GLU A 34 -8.64 1.33 -20.76
N ASN A 35 -7.75 0.35 -20.60
CA ASN A 35 -7.51 -0.73 -21.56
C ASN A 35 -8.45 -1.95 -21.40
N ARG A 36 -9.37 -1.93 -20.43
CA ARG A 36 -10.25 -3.06 -20.07
C ARG A 36 -9.50 -4.34 -19.70
N ASP A 37 -8.28 -4.22 -19.18
CA ASP A 37 -7.48 -5.33 -18.66
C ASP A 37 -7.77 -5.53 -17.15
N PHE A 38 -8.89 -6.18 -16.85
CA PHE A 38 -9.34 -6.35 -15.46
C PHE A 38 -8.48 -7.33 -14.66
N VAL A 39 -7.75 -8.24 -15.32
CA VAL A 39 -6.80 -9.13 -14.66
C VAL A 39 -5.62 -8.34 -14.13
N THR A 40 -5.03 -7.46 -14.94
CA THR A 40 -3.92 -6.60 -14.48
C THR A 40 -4.41 -5.57 -13.46
N MET A 41 -5.64 -5.05 -13.60
CA MET A 41 -6.26 -4.19 -12.58
C MET A 41 -6.40 -4.90 -11.22
N LEU A 42 -6.83 -6.17 -11.22
CA LEU A 42 -6.94 -7.00 -10.02
C LEU A 42 -5.60 -7.14 -9.31
N VAL A 43 -4.56 -7.52 -10.07
CA VAL A 43 -3.20 -7.71 -9.53
C VAL A 43 -2.66 -6.43 -8.90
N ASN A 44 -2.85 -5.28 -9.55
CA ASN A 44 -2.43 -4.00 -8.99
C ASN A 44 -3.23 -3.62 -7.74
N GLY A 45 -4.55 -3.86 -7.69
CA GLY A 45 -5.36 -3.64 -6.48
C GLY A 45 -4.88 -4.48 -5.28
N GLN A 46 -4.54 -5.75 -5.52
CA GLN A 46 -3.95 -6.63 -4.49
C GLN A 46 -2.56 -6.14 -4.04
N ALA A 47 -1.73 -5.67 -4.97
CA ALA A 47 -0.41 -5.13 -4.67
C ALA A 47 -0.48 -3.86 -3.79
N ILE A 48 -1.39 -2.92 -4.10
CA ILE A 48 -1.68 -1.74 -3.28
C ILE A 48 -2.02 -2.14 -1.85
N THR A 49 -2.92 -3.12 -1.69
CA THR A 49 -3.35 -3.65 -0.39
C THR A 49 -2.18 -4.23 0.41
N ALA A 50 -1.34 -5.04 -0.25
CA ALA A 50 -0.20 -5.68 0.36
C ALA A 50 0.86 -4.67 0.81
N ARG A 51 1.15 -3.64 0.00
CA ARG A 51 2.16 -2.62 0.32
C ARG A 51 1.74 -1.73 1.49
N ALA A 52 0.48 -1.31 1.51
CA ALA A 52 -0.06 -0.54 2.64
C ALA A 52 0.00 -1.36 3.95
N SER A 53 -0.36 -2.64 3.88
CA SER A 53 -0.27 -3.56 5.03
C SER A 53 1.18 -3.79 5.49
N ARG A 54 2.14 -3.94 4.56
CA ARG A 54 3.55 -4.10 4.91
C ARG A 54 4.14 -2.88 5.60
N CYS A 55 3.77 -1.67 5.17
CA CYS A 55 4.17 -0.46 5.89
C CYS A 55 3.59 -0.44 7.32
N GLU A 56 2.37 -0.93 7.51
CA GLU A 56 1.79 -1.04 8.85
C GLU A 56 2.55 -2.03 9.74
N ASP A 57 2.94 -3.19 9.20
CA ASP A 57 3.65 -4.22 9.95
C ASP A 57 5.05 -3.76 10.42
N VAL A 58 5.71 -2.89 9.63
CA VAL A 58 6.97 -2.24 10.00
C VAL A 58 6.84 -1.43 11.29
N PHE A 59 5.68 -0.80 11.52
CA PHE A 59 5.44 0.00 12.71
C PHE A 59 4.76 -0.75 13.87
N LYS A 60 3.92 -1.75 13.58
CA LYS A 60 3.34 -2.63 14.61
C LYS A 60 4.39 -3.41 15.39
N SER A 61 5.48 -3.77 14.74
CA SER A 61 6.64 -4.42 15.37
C SER A 61 7.49 -3.45 16.22
N SER A 62 7.16 -2.15 16.17
CA SER A 62 7.84 -1.11 16.94
C SER A 62 7.03 -0.75 18.19
N SER A 63 7.70 -0.38 19.28
CA SER A 63 7.07 0.18 20.47
C SER A 63 6.52 1.60 20.28
N ASN A 64 6.54 2.13 19.05
CA ASN A 64 6.00 3.42 18.68
C ASN A 64 4.73 3.24 17.83
N PRO A 65 3.53 3.51 18.37
CA PRO A 65 2.32 3.51 17.57
C PRO A 65 2.45 4.55 16.45
N SER A 66 2.29 4.08 15.21
CA SER A 66 2.47 4.89 14.02
C SER A 66 1.30 5.82 13.80
N TYR A 67 1.58 7.11 13.63
CA TYR A 67 0.61 8.09 13.13
C TYR A 67 0.17 7.81 11.68
N LEU A 68 0.78 6.82 11.01
CA LEU A 68 0.43 6.37 9.67
C LEU A 68 -0.60 5.23 9.67
N THR A 69 -0.94 4.63 10.81
CA THR A 69 -1.85 3.46 10.86
C THR A 69 -3.18 3.72 10.16
N ASP A 70 -3.82 4.86 10.44
CA ASP A 70 -5.08 5.24 9.77
C ASP A 70 -4.90 5.41 8.24
N ARG A 71 -3.75 5.95 7.81
CA ARG A 71 -3.43 6.15 6.38
C ARG A 71 -3.16 4.83 5.68
N ASN A 72 -2.38 3.94 6.29
CA ASN A 72 -2.11 2.59 5.81
C ASN A 72 -3.40 1.81 5.65
N LEU A 73 -4.28 1.86 6.65
CA LEU A 73 -5.57 1.17 6.60
C LEU A 73 -6.43 1.68 5.44
N LYS A 74 -6.52 3.02 5.25
CA LYS A 74 -7.27 3.61 4.14
C LYS A 74 -6.72 3.19 2.78
N MET A 75 -5.40 3.16 2.62
CA MET A 75 -4.78 2.71 1.37
C MET A 75 -4.99 1.21 1.12
N ALA A 76 -4.96 0.39 2.17
CA ALA A 76 -5.26 -1.03 2.06
C ALA A 76 -6.72 -1.27 1.59
N ILE A 77 -7.67 -0.55 2.19
CA ILE A 77 -9.08 -0.58 1.78
C ILE A 77 -9.24 -0.13 0.32
N LEU A 78 -8.55 0.93 -0.10
CA LEU A 78 -8.59 1.40 -1.48
C LEU A 78 -8.09 0.36 -2.47
N GLY A 79 -6.97 -0.32 -2.18
CA GLY A 79 -6.49 -1.44 -2.99
C GLY A 79 -7.50 -2.58 -3.09
N GLN A 80 -8.15 -2.92 -1.98
CA GLN A 80 -9.18 -3.96 -1.94
C GLN A 80 -10.43 -3.56 -2.75
N MET A 81 -10.81 -2.28 -2.74
CA MET A 81 -11.91 -1.77 -3.57
C MET A 81 -11.57 -1.89 -5.06
N ILE A 82 -10.35 -1.52 -5.48
CA ILE A 82 -9.88 -1.67 -6.87
C ILE A 82 -9.95 -3.14 -7.30
N ALA A 83 -9.40 -4.04 -6.49
CA ALA A 83 -9.43 -5.49 -6.74
C ALA A 83 -10.87 -6.05 -6.78
N THR A 84 -11.79 -5.53 -5.97
CA THR A 84 -13.18 -5.97 -6.00
C THR A 84 -13.87 -5.51 -7.28
N LEU A 85 -13.69 -4.24 -7.67
CA LEU A 85 -14.30 -3.67 -8.86
C LEU A 85 -13.86 -4.41 -10.14
N SER A 86 -12.59 -4.81 -10.24
CA SER A 86 -12.11 -5.56 -11.40
C SER A 86 -12.83 -6.90 -11.61
N THR A 87 -13.37 -7.52 -10.55
CA THR A 87 -14.16 -8.76 -10.64
C THR A 87 -15.67 -8.55 -10.86
N LYS A 88 -16.14 -7.31 -10.77
CA LYS A 88 -17.57 -6.95 -10.91
C LYS A 88 -17.90 -6.31 -12.25
N ILE A 89 -16.88 -5.84 -12.97
CA ILE A 89 -17.02 -5.22 -14.29
C ILE A 89 -17.00 -6.30 -15.40
N GLU A 90 -16.34 -7.45 -15.18
CA GLU A 90 -16.56 -8.67 -15.99
C GLU A 90 -18.02 -9.13 -15.93
#